data_AF-A0A0A1VNJ5-F1
#
_entry.id   AF-A0A0A1VNJ5-F1
#
_cell.length_a   1.000
_cell.length_b   1.000
_cell.length_c   1.000
_cell.angle_alpha   90.00
_cell.angle_beta   90.00
_cell.angle_gamma   90.00
#
_symmetry.space_group_name_H-M   'P 1'
#
loop_
_entity.id
_entity.type
_entity.pdbx_description
1 polymer ?
#
loop_
_entity_poly.entity_id
_entity_poly.type
_entity_poly.pdbx_seq_one_letter_code
_entity_poly.pdbx_strand_id
1 'polypeptide(L)'
;MYDNLDSNPYDILEISPAASTAEITKAFGLAMKRRSYSMDSIAKARKILMNPQDRIVADYLRPHLPLVQRLKTMSFSELSEPLPSLEILNTMDDINNYDQEQLKKVAGELASSILKDLNFLEE
;
A
#
# COMPACT_ATOMS: atom_id res chain seq x y z
N MET A 1 -17.61 2.29 -32.35
CA MET A 1 -18.21 3.10 -31.29
C MET A 1 -18.67 2.15 -30.21
N TYR A 2 -18.17 2.29 -28.98
CA TYR A 2 -18.63 1.45 -27.87
C TYR A 2 -20.09 1.81 -27.57
N ASP A 3 -20.95 0.81 -27.45
CA ASP A 3 -22.34 1.01 -27.05
C ASP A 3 -22.34 1.59 -25.63
N ASN A 4 -22.49 2.91 -25.53
CA ASN A 4 -22.50 3.62 -24.26
C ASN A 4 -23.75 3.21 -23.47
N LEU A 5 -23.56 2.37 -22.46
CA LEU A 5 -24.56 2.11 -21.44
C LEU A 5 -24.43 3.23 -20.40
N ASP A 6 -25.52 3.91 -20.04
CA ASP A 6 -25.46 4.99 -19.03
C ASP A 6 -25.12 4.46 -17.62
N SER A 7 -25.34 3.17 -17.37
CA SER A 7 -25.08 2.50 -16.08
C SER A 7 -24.21 1.25 -16.25
N ASN A 8 -23.54 0.82 -15.17
CA ASN A 8 -22.69 -0.37 -15.20
C ASN A 8 -23.53 -1.62 -15.55
N PRO A 9 -23.11 -2.48 -16.51
CA PRO A 9 -23.82 -3.72 -16.79
C PRO A 9 -24.00 -4.64 -15.57
N TYR A 10 -23.07 -4.60 -14.61
CA TYR A 10 -23.18 -5.35 -13.35
C TYR A 10 -24.30 -4.82 -12.45
N ASP A 11 -24.47 -3.49 -12.38
CA ASP A 11 -25.52 -2.84 -11.60
C ASP A 11 -26.91 -3.06 -12.24
N ILE A 12 -26.98 -3.10 -13.57
CA ILE A 12 -28.23 -3.35 -14.31
C ILE A 12 -28.76 -4.76 -14.06
N LEU A 13 -27.85 -5.74 -14.00
CA LEU A 13 -28.21 -7.13 -13.72
C LEU A 13 -28.18 -7.46 -12.22
N GLU A 14 -27.79 -6.52 -11.36
CA GLU A 14 -27.62 -6.69 -9.91
C GLU A 14 -26.76 -7.91 -9.55
N ILE A 15 -25.59 -8.03 -10.18
CA ILE A 15 -24.64 -9.13 -9.98
C ILE A 15 -23.24 -8.62 -9.68
N SER A 16 -22.44 -9.47 -9.02
CA SER A 16 -21.03 -9.20 -8.79
C SER A 16 -20.21 -9.38 -10.09
N PRO A 17 -19.10 -8.63 -10.28
CA PRO A 17 -18.15 -8.88 -11.37
C PRO A 17 -17.57 -10.29 -11.38
N ALA A 18 -17.55 -10.97 -10.23
CA ALA A 18 -17.13 -12.37 -10.10
C ALA A 18 -18.18 -13.39 -10.57
N ALA A 19 -19.35 -12.94 -11.05
CA ALA A 19 -20.45 -13.82 -11.43
C ALA A 19 -20.09 -14.74 -12.61
N SER A 20 -20.61 -15.96 -12.53
CA SER A 20 -20.53 -16.97 -13.60
C SER A 20 -21.51 -16.67 -14.74
N THR A 21 -21.28 -17.28 -15.91
CA THR A 21 -22.19 -17.17 -17.07
C THR A 21 -23.60 -17.69 -16.77
N ALA A 22 -23.71 -18.72 -15.93
CA ALA A 22 -24.99 -19.25 -15.45
C ALA A 22 -25.73 -18.23 -14.57
N GLU A 23 -25.02 -17.53 -13.69
CA GLU A 23 -25.60 -16.47 -12.86
C GLU A 23 -26.04 -15.27 -13.70
N ILE A 24 -25.25 -14.86 -14.71
CA ILE A 24 -25.61 -13.78 -15.64
C ILE A 24 -26.92 -14.09 -16.37
N THR A 25 -27.09 -15.33 -16.86
CA THR A 25 -28.33 -15.72 -17.57
C THR A 25 -29.54 -15.77 -16.65
N LYS A 26 -29.37 -16.26 -15.41
CA LYS A 26 -30.43 -16.23 -14.39
C LYS A 26 -30.81 -14.80 -14.01
N ALA A 27 -29.83 -13.94 -13.78
CA ALA A 27 -30.01 -12.54 -13.42
C ALA A 27 -30.70 -11.75 -14.54
N PHE A 28 -30.35 -12.01 -15.79
CA PHE A 28 -31.04 -11.42 -16.95
C PHE A 28 -32.54 -11.70 -16.96
N GLY A 29 -32.96 -12.95 -16.72
CA GLY A 29 -34.37 -13.31 -16.63
C GLY A 29 -35.08 -12.59 -15.48
N LEU A 30 -34.40 -12.44 -14.35
CA LEU A 30 -34.91 -11.72 -13.19
C LEU A 30 -35.04 -10.20 -13.45
N ALA A 31 -34.03 -9.59 -14.07
CA ALA A 31 -34.02 -8.17 -14.42
C ALA A 31 -35.13 -7.83 -15.42
N MET A 32 -35.32 -8.68 -16.43
CA MET A 32 -36.42 -8.54 -17.40
C MET A 32 -37.81 -8.60 -16.74
N LYS A 33 -37.96 -9.41 -15.68
CA LYS A 33 -39.21 -9.49 -14.90
C LYS A 33 -39.42 -8.25 -14.03
N ARG A 34 -38.35 -7.74 -13.40
CA ARG A 34 -38.39 -6.56 -12.52
C ARG A 34 -38.64 -5.26 -13.28
N ARG A 35 -38.16 -5.15 -14.52
CA ARG A 35 -38.30 -3.96 -15.39
C ARG A 35 -37.79 -2.66 -14.74
N SER A 36 -36.80 -2.75 -13.85
CA SER A 36 -36.16 -1.59 -13.21
C SER A 36 -35.38 -0.74 -14.22
N TYR A 37 -34.91 -1.35 -15.30
CA TYR A 37 -34.18 -0.73 -16.40
C TYR A 37 -34.90 -0.99 -17.74
N SER A 38 -34.54 -0.26 -18.79
CA SER A 38 -35.13 -0.47 -20.12
C SER A 38 -34.76 -1.86 -20.65
N MET A 39 -35.68 -2.51 -21.36
CA MET A 39 -35.43 -3.85 -21.92
C MET A 39 -34.19 -3.88 -22.81
N ASP A 40 -33.94 -2.80 -23.56
CA ASP A 40 -32.76 -2.64 -24.40
C ASP A 40 -31.48 -2.56 -23.58
N SER A 41 -31.48 -1.81 -22.46
CA SER A 41 -30.32 -1.74 -21.57
C SER A 41 -30.00 -3.07 -20.91
N ILE A 42 -31.02 -3.85 -20.53
CA ILE A 42 -30.85 -5.19 -19.92
C ILE A 42 -30.28 -6.17 -20.95
N ALA A 43 -30.78 -6.12 -22.19
CA ALA A 43 -30.27 -6.93 -23.29
C ALA A 43 -28.82 -6.57 -23.66
N LYS A 44 -28.49 -5.28 -23.72
CA LYS A 44 -27.12 -4.81 -23.95
C LYS A 44 -26.18 -5.21 -22.81
N ALA A 45 -26.60 -5.07 -21.56
CA ALA A 45 -25.82 -5.48 -20.40
C ALA A 45 -25.45 -6.97 -20.47
N ARG A 46 -26.42 -7.84 -20.77
CA ARG A 46 -26.15 -9.26 -20.99
C ARG A 46 -25.17 -9.49 -22.14
N LYS A 47 -25.35 -8.81 -23.28
CA LYS A 47 -24.47 -8.97 -24.45
C LYS A 47 -23.01 -8.64 -24.11
N ILE A 48 -22.79 -7.53 -23.39
CA ILE A 48 -21.46 -7.09 -22.94
C ILE A 48 -20.84 -8.13 -22.00
N LEU A 49 -21.58 -8.59 -20.99
CA LEU A 49 -21.04 -9.51 -19.98
C LEU A 49 -20.83 -10.94 -20.48
N MET A 50 -21.51 -11.33 -21.56
CA MET A 50 -21.32 -12.64 -22.20
C MET A 50 -20.10 -12.68 -23.13
N ASN A 51 -19.65 -11.54 -23.66
CA ASN A 51 -18.46 -11.47 -24.50
C ASN A 51 -17.23 -11.18 -23.62
N PRO A 52 -16.20 -12.05 -23.60
CA PRO A 52 -15.03 -11.83 -22.75
C PRO A 52 -14.29 -10.51 -23.04
N GLN A 53 -14.22 -10.08 -24.30
CA GLN A 53 -13.53 -8.84 -24.66
C GLN A 53 -14.25 -7.60 -24.11
N ASP A 54 -15.57 -7.55 -24.32
CA ASP A 54 -16.40 -6.45 -23.83
C ASP A 54 -16.49 -6.47 -22.29
N ARG A 55 -16.44 -7.65 -21.67
CA ARG A 55 -16.38 -7.82 -20.22
C ARG A 55 -15.10 -7.24 -19.62
N ILE A 56 -13.93 -7.52 -20.22
CA ILE A 56 -12.65 -6.93 -19.78
C ILE A 56 -12.72 -5.39 -19.84
N VAL A 57 -13.29 -4.85 -20.92
CA VAL A 57 -13.47 -3.40 -21.08
C VAL A 57 -14.40 -2.85 -19.99
N ALA A 58 -15.50 -3.54 -19.69
CA ALA A 58 -16.42 -3.15 -18.63
C ALA A 58 -15.76 -3.18 -17.23
N ASP A 59 -14.99 -4.23 -16.94
CA ASP A 59 -14.27 -4.39 -15.67
C ASP A 59 -13.24 -3.28 -15.46
N TYR A 60 -12.53 -2.92 -16.53
CA TYR A 60 -11.50 -1.89 -16.49
C TYR A 60 -12.10 -0.47 -16.37
N LEU A 61 -13.12 -0.16 -17.17
CA LEU A 61 -13.69 1.19 -17.24
C LEU A 61 -14.67 1.49 -16.10
N ARG A 62 -15.29 0.47 -15.50
CA ARG A 62 -16.32 0.62 -14.46
C ARG A 62 -16.10 -0.37 -13.32
N PRO A 63 -15.01 -0.20 -12.54
CA PRO A 63 -14.73 -1.09 -11.43
C PRO A 63 -15.83 -0.99 -10.37
N HIS A 64 -16.21 -2.13 -9.81
CA HIS A 64 -17.11 -2.19 -8.65
C HIS A 64 -16.34 -1.76 -7.39
N LEU A 65 -16.41 -0.47 -7.07
CA LEU A 65 -15.76 0.08 -5.88
C LEU A 65 -16.59 -0.21 -4.62
N PRO A 66 -15.96 -0.59 -3.49
CA PRO A 66 -16.67 -0.70 -2.23
C PRO A 66 -17.25 0.66 -1.82
N LEU A 67 -18.29 0.64 -0.98
CA LEU A 67 -18.83 1.87 -0.41
C LEU A 67 -17.71 2.65 0.28
N VAL A 68 -17.57 3.94 -0.07
CA VAL A 68 -16.54 4.82 0.48
C VAL A 68 -16.65 4.81 1.99
N GLN A 69 -15.69 4.16 2.66
CA GLN A 69 -15.58 4.22 4.10
C GLN A 69 -15.02 5.59 4.46
N ARG A 70 -15.77 6.38 5.23
CA ARG A 70 -15.22 7.63 5.77
C ARG A 70 -14.01 7.27 6.62
N LEU A 71 -12.89 7.95 6.34
CA LEU A 71 -11.69 7.84 7.17
C LEU A 71 -12.08 8.23 8.60
N LYS A 72 -11.75 7.38 9.56
CA LYS A 72 -11.94 7.69 10.99
C LYS A 72 -10.96 8.81 11.34
N THR A 73 -11.44 9.84 12.03
CA THR A 73 -10.55 10.82 12.65
C THR A 73 -9.72 10.11 13.72
N MET A 74 -8.40 10.08 13.56
CA MET A 74 -7.50 9.62 14.62
C MET A 74 -7.56 10.61 15.79
N SER A 75 -7.63 10.11 17.02
CA SER A 75 -7.55 10.96 18.21
C SER A 75 -6.08 11.24 18.52
N PHE A 76 -5.67 12.50 18.45
CA PHE A 76 -4.32 12.94 18.81
C PHE A 76 -4.15 13.14 20.32
N SER A 77 -4.74 12.27 21.15
CA SER A 77 -4.63 12.39 22.61
C SER A 77 -3.17 12.30 23.08
N GLU A 78 -2.32 11.58 22.34
CA GLU A 78 -0.88 11.47 22.58
C GLU A 78 -0.16 12.83 22.51
N LEU A 79 -0.68 13.81 21.75
CA LEU A 79 -0.12 15.17 21.71
C LEU A 79 -0.47 16.00 22.95
N SER A 80 -1.39 15.53 23.80
CA SER A 80 -1.72 16.18 25.07
C SER A 80 -0.86 15.71 26.24
N GLU A 81 -0.03 14.68 26.02
CA GLU A 81 0.93 14.23 27.03
C GLU A 81 2.01 15.29 27.24
N PRO A 82 2.40 15.57 28.49
CA PRO A 82 3.48 16.50 28.75
C PRO A 82 4.78 15.99 28.14
N LEU A 83 5.60 16.94 27.65
CA LEU A 83 6.93 16.63 27.11
C LEU A 83 7.73 15.78 28.11
N PRO A 84 8.38 14.68 27.66
CA PRO A 84 9.20 13.87 28.55
C PRO A 84 10.38 14.69 29.07
N SER A 85 10.76 14.46 30.32
CA SER A 85 11.93 15.09 30.92
C SER A 85 13.20 14.54 30.26
N LEU A 86 13.98 15.43 29.63
CA LEU A 86 15.29 15.11 29.10
C LEU A 86 16.34 15.31 30.20
N GLU A 87 17.01 14.23 30.61
CA GLU A 87 18.19 14.31 31.46
C GLU A 87 19.44 14.37 30.56
N ILE A 88 20.21 15.45 30.70
CA ILE A 88 21.51 15.56 30.04
C ILE A 88 22.48 14.69 30.84
N LEU A 89 22.91 13.58 30.23
CA LEU A 89 23.95 12.72 30.79
C LEU A 89 25.30 13.38 30.55
N ASN A 90 25.93 13.91 31.60
CA ASN A 90 27.26 14.55 31.57
C ASN A 90 28.41 13.56 31.33
N THR A 91 28.14 12.35 30.82
CA THR A 91 29.12 11.26 30.68
C THR A 91 30.16 11.51 29.57
N MET A 92 30.05 12.63 28.84
CA MET A 92 30.96 13.00 27.76
C MET A 92 31.73 14.32 28.00
N ASP A 93 31.59 14.95 29.17
CA ASP A 93 32.31 16.21 29.45
C ASP A 93 33.80 15.99 29.80
N ASP A 94 34.22 14.76 30.05
CA ASP A 94 35.61 14.36 30.37
C ASP A 94 36.52 14.20 29.13
N ILE A 95 36.11 14.63 27.93
CA ILE A 95 36.99 14.60 26.74
C ILE A 95 38.26 15.45 26.95
N ASN A 96 38.20 16.44 27.86
CA ASN A 96 39.34 17.31 28.18
C ASN A 96 40.24 16.77 29.31
N ASN A 97 39.87 15.67 29.97
CA ASN A 97 40.57 15.15 31.15
C ASN A 97 41.41 13.89 30.85
N TYR A 98 41.62 13.57 29.58
CA TYR A 98 42.50 12.46 29.20
C TYR A 98 43.96 12.80 29.47
N ASP A 99 44.61 11.98 30.28
CA ASP A 99 46.05 12.06 30.55
C ASP A 99 46.83 11.90 29.24
N GLN A 100 47.43 13.00 28.79
CA GLN A 100 48.15 13.07 27.52
C GLN A 100 49.35 12.11 27.47
N GLU A 101 49.90 11.72 28.63
CA GLU A 101 51.00 10.75 28.68
C GLU A 101 50.51 9.33 28.36
N GLN A 102 49.32 8.96 28.82
CA GLN A 102 48.71 7.68 28.49
C GLN A 102 48.33 7.62 27.01
N LEU A 103 47.76 8.69 26.46
CA LEU A 103 47.43 8.76 25.04
C LEU A 103 48.67 8.60 24.14
N LYS A 104 49.80 9.22 24.51
CA LYS A 104 51.06 9.07 23.78
C LYS A 104 51.62 7.64 23.85
N LYS A 105 51.50 6.97 24.99
CA LYS A 105 51.90 5.55 25.13
C LYS A 105 51.06 4.65 24.25
N VAL A 106 49.73 4.76 24.33
CA VAL A 106 48.80 3.96 23.53
C VAL A 106 49.01 4.20 22.02
N ALA A 107 49.21 5.47 21.61
CA ALA A 107 49.50 5.80 20.22
C ALA A 107 50.85 5.22 19.75
N GLY A 108 51.88 5.23 20.61
CA GLY A 108 53.17 4.61 20.33
C GLY A 108 53.12 3.10 20.19
N GLU A 109 52.39 2.42 21.09
CA GLU A 109 52.16 0.98 21.03
C GLU A 109 51.40 0.58 19.76
N LEU A 110 50.36 1.34 19.40
CA LEU A 110 49.59 1.12 18.17
C LEU A 110 50.44 1.33 16.91
N ALA A 111 51.29 2.36 16.88
CA ALA A 111 52.22 2.59 15.76
C ALA A 111 53.24 1.44 15.65
N SER A 112 53.73 0.93 16.78
CA SER A 112 54.67 -0.18 16.81
C SER A 112 54.05 -1.50 16.34
N SER A 113 52.78 -1.76 16.67
CA SER A 113 52.06 -2.95 16.20
C SER A 113 51.81 -2.88 14.70
N ILE A 114 51.37 -1.72 14.19
CA ILE A 114 51.13 -1.51 12.75
C ILE A 114 52.42 -1.70 11.94
N LEU A 115 53.55 -1.14 12.41
CA LEU A 115 54.86 -1.34 11.76
C LEU A 115 55.31 -2.79 11.77
N LYS A 116 55.03 -3.52 12.85
CA LYS A 116 55.33 -4.96 12.95
C LYS A 116 54.48 -5.75 11.95
N ASP A 117 53.19 -5.45 11.86
CA ASP A 117 52.27 -6.10 10.94
C ASP A 117 52.61 -5.83 9.46
N LEU A 118 53.18 -4.66 9.15
CA LEU A 118 53.67 -4.33 7.81
C LEU A 118 54.99 -5.06 7.45
N ASN A 119 55.90 -5.23 8.41
CA ASN A 119 57.17 -5.94 8.17
C ASN A 119 57.02 -7.48 8.09
N PHE A 120 55.89 -8.04 8.55
CA PHE A 120 55.58 -9.46 8.41
C PHE A 120 55.01 -9.83 7.01
N LEU A 121 54.88 -8.87 6.09
CA LEU A 121 54.43 -9.07 4.70
C LEU A 121 55.58 -9.16 3.66
N GLU A 122 56.85 -9.10 4.08
CA GLU A 122 58.04 -9.21 3.21
C GLU A 122 58.83 -10.54 3.36
N GLU A 123 58.14 -11.69 3.43
CA GLU A 123 58.75 -13.01 3.08
C GLU A 123 58.08 -13.62 1.85
#